data_AF-A0AAW6E7R3-F1
#
_entry.id   AF-A0AAW6E7R3-F1
#
_cell.length_a   1.000
_cell.length_b   1.000
_cell.length_c   1.000
_cell.angle_alpha   90.00
_cell.angle_beta   90.00
_cell.angle_gamma   90.00
#
_symmetry.space_group_name_H-M   'P 1'
#
loop_
_entity.id
_entity.type
_entity.pdbx_description
1 polymer ?
#
loop_
_entity_poly.entity_id
_entity_poly.type
_entity_poly.pdbx_seq_one_letter_code
_entity_poly.pdbx_strand_id
1 'polypeptide(L)'
;MTTNNQMGTCALCGKENIQLMQSHLIPKAVYKRIKTFKNSRFREMDDIQKIYQDGEKKPMLCHDCEEFFSKYERDFCNTFLDKYTADKLIPSTITQNINFYLLTVSWRILYDDLYVYDSFKERSERTAFERLEYKIRRYLNSTHSPQQQELIDQQLITNYANGEPQSFGEAIAFIENIQKLQLPEDISEIKNYIFSLCELGYTAPQIELLSHCVTGYSFSTTTKQHYCVITSYLGWIFLTVYQPKRYIQISLDTTPYDKSITDIVKEETNYIIQNIVQKSITVQKQLDETGLREKIKKRYSSQ
;
A
#
# COMPACT_ATOMS: atom_id res chain seq x y z
N MET A 1 9.09 -8.12 26.28
CA MET A 1 8.11 -8.12 25.18
C MET A 1 8.09 -9.54 24.64
N THR A 2 7.04 -10.30 24.91
CA THR A 2 6.83 -11.61 24.31
C THR A 2 6.68 -11.40 22.81
N THR A 3 7.71 -11.72 22.04
CA THR A 3 7.55 -11.87 20.59
C THR A 3 6.60 -13.04 20.41
N ASN A 4 5.36 -12.77 19.98
CA ASN A 4 4.50 -13.82 19.45
C ASN A 4 5.24 -14.38 18.24
N ASN A 5 5.98 -15.47 18.45
CA ASN A 5 6.67 -16.19 17.39
C ASN A 5 5.62 -16.91 16.55
N GLN A 6 5.00 -16.17 15.64
CA GLN A 6 4.07 -16.75 14.68
C GLN A 6 4.87 -17.36 13.54
N MET A 7 4.82 -18.68 13.43
CA MET A 7 5.37 -19.40 12.28
C MET A 7 4.37 -19.34 11.13
N GLY A 8 4.86 -19.16 9.91
CA GLY A 8 4.02 -19.14 8.72
C GLY A 8 4.84 -19.05 7.44
N THR A 9 4.18 -18.61 6.36
CA THR A 9 4.81 -18.39 5.06
C THR A 9 5.09 -16.91 4.88
N CYS A 10 6.33 -16.55 4.56
CA CYS A 10 6.68 -15.15 4.27
C CYS A 10 5.94 -14.69 3.01
N ALA A 11 5.15 -13.62 3.13
CA ALA A 11 4.32 -13.11 2.05
C ALA A 11 5.14 -12.69 0.81
N LEU A 12 6.37 -12.17 0.99
CA LEU A 12 7.22 -11.72 -0.11
C LEU A 12 7.94 -12.90 -0.79
N CYS A 13 8.80 -13.59 -0.04
CA CYS A 13 9.72 -14.60 -0.57
C CYS A 13 9.16 -16.02 -0.60
N GLY A 14 7.97 -16.26 -0.06
CA GLY A 14 7.29 -17.56 -0.10
C GLY A 14 7.93 -18.66 0.74
N LYS A 15 8.99 -18.36 1.53
CA LYS A 15 9.58 -19.35 2.45
C LYS A 15 8.54 -19.75 3.50
N GLU A 16 8.27 -21.04 3.58
CA GLU A 16 7.32 -21.64 4.53
C GLU A 16 7.98 -21.94 5.88
N ASN A 17 7.15 -22.17 6.90
CA ASN A 17 7.59 -22.56 8.25
C ASN A 17 8.71 -21.66 8.80
N ILE A 18 8.60 -20.35 8.58
CA ILE A 18 9.54 -19.34 9.06
C ILE A 18 8.86 -18.40 10.05
N GLN A 19 9.64 -17.85 10.98
CA GLN A 19 9.14 -16.87 11.93
C GLN A 19 8.76 -15.57 11.19
N LEU A 20 7.50 -15.16 11.36
CA LEU A 20 6.98 -13.92 10.81
C LEU A 20 7.18 -12.76 11.79
N MET A 21 7.63 -11.64 11.24
CA MET A 21 7.83 -10.38 11.93
C MET A 21 6.52 -9.60 11.97
N GLN A 22 6.39 -8.73 12.97
CA GLN A 22 5.29 -7.75 13.04
C GLN A 22 5.60 -6.57 12.11
N SER A 23 5.43 -6.82 10.82
CA SER A 23 5.64 -5.93 9.69
C SER A 23 4.70 -4.73 9.78
N HIS A 24 5.21 -3.50 9.67
CA HIS A 24 4.32 -2.35 9.57
C HIS A 24 3.84 -2.19 8.12
N LEU A 25 2.56 -1.89 7.92
CA LEU A 25 2.03 -1.60 6.58
C LEU A 25 2.63 -0.30 6.03
N ILE A 26 2.55 0.77 6.82
CA ILE A 26 3.30 2.01 6.62
C ILE A 26 4.51 2.00 7.58
N PRO A 27 5.72 2.37 7.13
CA PRO A 27 6.94 2.26 7.93
C PRO A 27 6.86 2.91 9.32
N LYS A 28 7.47 2.27 10.33
CA LYS A 28 7.58 2.84 11.69
C LYS A 28 8.16 4.25 11.72
N ALA A 29 9.08 4.53 10.78
CA ALA A 29 9.74 5.82 10.66
C ALA A 29 8.77 6.96 10.29
N VAL A 30 7.67 6.68 9.59
CA VAL A 30 6.60 7.63 9.30
C VAL A 30 5.82 7.92 10.59
N TYR A 31 5.36 6.87 11.28
CA TYR A 31 4.62 7.03 12.54
C TYR A 31 5.41 7.83 13.58
N LYS A 32 6.72 7.58 13.71
CA LYS A 32 7.61 8.35 14.61
C LYS A 32 7.59 9.86 14.32
N ARG A 33 7.52 10.27 13.05
CA ARG A 33 7.50 11.68 12.63
C ARG A 33 6.14 12.34 12.86
N ILE A 34 5.05 11.57 12.78
CA ILE A 34 3.70 12.08 13.03
C ILE A 34 3.44 12.28 14.52
N LYS A 35 4.10 11.51 15.39
CA LYS A 35 3.89 11.60 16.84
C LYS A 35 4.28 12.99 17.36
N THR A 36 3.29 13.72 17.86
CA THR A 36 3.51 14.99 18.58
C THR A 36 4.18 14.80 19.94
N PHE A 37 3.82 13.74 20.67
CA PHE A 37 4.37 13.42 22.00
C PHE A 37 5.10 12.07 21.96
N LYS A 38 6.18 11.93 22.75
CA LYS A 38 7.00 10.70 22.80
C LYS A 38 6.16 9.43 23.05
N ASN A 39 5.13 9.56 23.89
CA ASN A 39 4.24 8.47 24.27
C ASN A 39 2.86 8.53 23.62
N SER A 40 2.70 9.32 22.55
CA SER A 40 1.43 9.35 21.82
C SER A 40 1.15 8.01 21.16
N ARG A 41 -0.15 7.73 20.99
CA ARG A 41 -0.66 6.49 20.42
C ARG A 41 -1.64 6.82 19.31
N PHE A 42 -1.61 6.03 18.24
CA PHE A 42 -2.56 6.09 17.15
C PHE A 42 -3.80 5.28 17.52
N ARG A 43 -4.94 5.63 16.93
CA ARG A 43 -6.22 4.95 17.12
C ARG A 43 -6.87 4.74 15.77
N GLU A 44 -7.61 3.64 15.65
CA GLU A 44 -8.46 3.43 14.49
C GLU A 44 -9.61 4.43 14.50
N MET A 45 -10.03 4.88 13.33
CA MET A 45 -11.10 5.88 13.20
C MET A 45 -12.48 5.27 13.45
N ASP A 46 -12.66 4.01 13.06
CA ASP A 46 -13.91 3.26 13.23
C ASP A 46 -14.06 2.69 14.64
N ASP A 47 -12.94 2.38 15.30
CA ASP A 47 -12.91 1.96 16.70
C ASP A 47 -11.80 2.69 17.47
N ILE A 48 -12.18 3.75 18.18
CA ILE A 48 -11.24 4.55 18.97
C ILE A 48 -10.62 3.76 20.14
N GLN A 49 -11.18 2.63 20.56
CA GLN A 49 -10.58 1.78 21.60
C GLN A 49 -9.42 0.95 21.06
N LYS A 50 -9.39 0.68 19.76
CA LYS A 50 -8.28 0.01 19.10
C LYS A 50 -7.10 0.96 18.99
N ILE A 51 -6.02 0.59 19.67
CA ILE A 51 -4.83 1.43 19.84
C ILE A 51 -3.65 0.81 19.11
N TYR A 52 -2.97 1.63 18.31
CA TYR A 52 -1.71 1.29 17.69
C TYR A 52 -0.58 2.13 18.29
N GLN A 53 0.37 1.49 18.97
CA GLN A 53 1.47 2.22 19.63
C GLN A 53 2.39 2.89 18.61
N ASP A 54 2.83 2.14 17.59
CA ASP A 54 3.81 2.60 16.61
C ASP A 54 3.30 2.40 15.17
N GLY A 55 1.98 2.32 15.00
CA GLY A 55 1.32 2.02 13.72
C GLY A 55 0.73 0.61 13.63
N GLU A 56 -0.03 0.39 12.56
CA GLU A 56 -0.64 -0.92 12.24
C GLU A 56 0.43 -1.91 11.78
N LYS A 57 0.32 -3.15 12.26
CA LYS A 57 1.27 -4.22 11.95
C LYS A 57 0.56 -5.54 11.69
N LYS A 58 1.19 -6.37 10.86
CA LYS A 58 0.70 -7.72 10.52
C LYS A 58 1.86 -8.72 10.60
N PRO A 59 1.61 -9.98 11.00
CA PRO A 59 2.56 -11.07 10.84
C PRO A 59 2.69 -11.39 9.34
N MET A 60 3.65 -10.80 8.63
CA MET A 60 3.67 -10.81 7.15
C MET A 60 5.00 -11.27 6.55
N LEU A 61 6.12 -10.71 7.01
CA LEU A 61 7.43 -10.94 6.40
C LEU A 61 8.37 -11.69 7.34
N CYS A 62 9.30 -12.49 6.78
CA CYS A 62 10.42 -13.00 7.55
C CYS A 62 11.45 -11.88 7.84
N HIS A 63 12.41 -12.17 8.72
CA HIS A 63 13.44 -11.22 9.12
C HIS A 63 14.22 -10.63 7.93
N ASP A 64 14.70 -11.48 7.01
CA ASP A 64 15.51 -11.04 5.85
C ASP A 64 14.74 -10.05 4.95
N CYS A 65 13.45 -10.31 4.72
CA CYS A 65 12.60 -9.44 3.90
C CYS A 65 12.30 -8.11 4.60
N GLU A 66 12.09 -8.12 5.92
CA GLU A 66 11.95 -6.90 6.73
C GLU A 66 13.22 -6.03 6.69
N GLU A 67 14.39 -6.65 6.83
CA GLU A 67 15.67 -5.93 6.80
C GLU A 67 15.90 -5.29 5.43
N PHE A 68 15.58 -6.02 4.36
CA PHE A 68 15.65 -5.51 3.00
C PHE A 68 14.77 -4.28 2.79
N PHE A 69 13.49 -4.31 3.21
CA PHE A 69 12.62 -3.13 3.13
C PHE A 69 13.12 -1.98 4.00
N SER A 70 13.60 -2.28 5.22
CA SER A 70 14.11 -1.29 6.17
C SER A 70 15.27 -0.45 5.61
N LYS A 71 16.05 -0.97 4.65
CA LYS A 71 17.08 -0.18 3.94
C LYS A 71 16.46 0.97 3.14
N TYR A 72 15.45 0.68 2.33
CA TYR A 72 14.79 1.67 1.48
C TYR A 72 13.92 2.63 2.29
N GLU A 73 13.32 2.16 3.39
CA GLU A 73 12.58 3.02 4.31
C GLU A 73 13.48 4.06 4.97
N ARG A 74 14.68 3.68 5.42
CA ARG A 74 15.67 4.62 5.96
C ARG A 74 16.13 5.62 4.93
N ASP A 75 16.46 5.15 3.72
CA ASP A 75 16.88 6.03 2.62
C ASP A 75 15.79 7.05 2.26
N PHE A 76 14.55 6.60 2.08
CA PHE A 76 13.40 7.47 1.79
C PHE A 76 13.18 8.51 2.90
N CYS A 77 13.23 8.08 4.16
CA CYS A 77 13.07 9.02 5.28
C CYS A 77 14.13 10.11 5.29
N ASN A 78 15.40 9.73 5.11
CA ASN A 78 16.52 10.66 5.18
C ASN A 78 16.60 11.59 3.95
N THR A 79 16.29 11.06 2.77
CA THR A 79 16.47 11.78 1.49
C THR A 79 15.24 12.54 1.04
N PHE A 80 14.04 12.03 1.36
CA PHE A 80 12.77 12.62 0.98
C PHE A 80 12.09 13.29 2.19
N LEU A 81 11.67 12.53 3.20
CA LEU A 81 10.80 13.08 4.26
C LEU A 81 11.49 14.18 5.06
N ASP A 82 12.73 13.98 5.51
CA ASP A 82 13.43 14.94 6.34
C ASP A 82 13.77 16.24 5.58
N LYS A 83 13.97 16.14 4.27
CA LYS A 83 14.29 17.28 3.41
C LYS A 83 13.03 18.08 3.02
N TYR A 84 12.01 17.39 2.54
CA TYR A 84 10.86 18.05 1.92
C TYR A 84 9.74 18.41 2.89
N THR A 85 9.72 17.81 4.09
CA THR A 85 8.80 18.24 5.16
C THR A 85 9.25 19.58 5.77
N ALA A 86 10.55 19.89 5.76
CA ALA A 86 11.10 21.15 6.24
C ALA A 86 10.94 22.29 5.22
N ASP A 87 11.28 22.04 3.96
CA ASP A 87 11.36 23.09 2.93
C ASP A 87 10.10 23.23 2.06
N LYS A 88 9.11 22.33 2.19
CA LYS A 88 7.89 22.24 1.35
C LYS A 88 8.14 22.17 -0.16
N LEU A 89 9.36 21.82 -0.57
CA LEU A 89 9.71 21.64 -1.98
C LEU A 89 9.36 20.21 -2.41
N ILE A 90 9.14 20.00 -3.70
CA ILE A 90 8.94 18.66 -4.28
C ILE A 90 10.24 18.21 -4.92
N PRO A 91 10.64 16.93 -4.80
CA PRO A 91 11.70 16.40 -5.64
C PRO A 91 11.28 16.49 -7.11
N SER A 92 12.12 17.14 -7.91
CA SER A 92 11.92 17.27 -9.35
C SER A 92 11.82 15.93 -10.09
N THR A 93 12.22 14.81 -9.47
CA THR A 93 12.14 13.47 -10.06
C THR A 93 12.07 12.39 -8.99
N ILE A 94 11.24 11.37 -9.22
CA ILE A 94 11.22 10.13 -8.42
C ILE A 94 12.46 9.30 -8.78
N THR A 95 13.40 9.18 -7.85
CA THR A 95 14.60 8.33 -8.03
C THR A 95 14.21 6.85 -7.97
N GLN A 96 15.11 5.97 -8.43
CA GLN A 96 14.89 4.52 -8.35
C GLN A 96 14.66 4.04 -6.92
N ASN A 97 15.40 4.57 -5.93
CA ASN A 97 15.21 4.20 -4.52
C ASN A 97 13.86 4.65 -3.97
N ILE A 98 13.42 5.87 -4.31
CA ILE A 98 12.09 6.36 -3.93
C ILE A 98 11.03 5.48 -4.59
N ASN A 99 11.16 5.19 -5.88
CA ASN A 99 10.24 4.29 -6.59
C ASN A 99 10.15 2.92 -5.92
N PHE A 100 11.30 2.35 -5.55
CA PHE A 100 11.38 1.06 -4.87
C PHE A 100 10.68 1.11 -3.51
N TYR A 101 10.94 2.15 -2.70
CA TYR A 101 10.24 2.38 -1.44
C TYR A 101 8.72 2.42 -1.62
N LEU A 102 8.22 3.19 -2.60
CA LEU A 102 6.78 3.29 -2.86
C LEU A 102 6.17 1.94 -3.21
N LEU A 103 6.87 1.13 -4.03
CA LEU A 103 6.44 -0.24 -4.33
C LEU A 103 6.38 -1.12 -3.07
N THR A 104 7.35 -1.03 -2.15
CA THR A 104 7.31 -1.83 -0.90
C THR A 104 6.11 -1.47 -0.02
N VAL A 105 5.77 -0.19 0.09
CA VAL A 105 4.62 0.28 0.88
C VAL A 105 3.32 -0.14 0.20
N SER A 106 3.17 0.16 -1.08
CA SER A 106 1.96 -0.15 -1.83
C SER A 106 1.69 -1.65 -1.91
N TRP A 107 2.73 -2.49 -2.03
CA TRP A 107 2.58 -3.94 -2.01
C TRP A 107 2.06 -4.44 -0.66
N ARG A 108 2.58 -3.93 0.47
CA ARG A 108 2.09 -4.33 1.81
C ARG A 108 0.63 -3.96 2.01
N ILE A 109 0.22 -2.77 1.58
CA ILE A 109 -1.17 -2.31 1.64
C ILE A 109 -2.06 -3.21 0.77
N LEU A 110 -1.66 -3.43 -0.48
CA LEU A 110 -2.40 -4.26 -1.42
C LEU A 110 -2.52 -5.71 -0.94
N TYR A 111 -1.45 -6.27 -0.37
CA TYR A 111 -1.45 -7.60 0.22
C TYR A 111 -2.44 -7.69 1.41
N ASP A 112 -2.43 -6.69 2.30
CA ASP A 112 -3.33 -6.64 3.45
C ASP A 112 -4.80 -6.53 2.99
N ASP A 113 -5.08 -5.67 2.00
CA ASP A 113 -6.41 -5.55 1.40
C ASP A 113 -6.88 -6.88 0.81
N LEU A 114 -6.07 -7.54 -0.03
CA LEU A 114 -6.45 -8.75 -0.75
C LEU A 114 -6.57 -9.98 0.13
N TYR A 115 -5.60 -10.19 1.04
CA TYR A 115 -5.43 -11.49 1.69
C TYR A 115 -5.70 -11.47 3.19
N VAL A 116 -5.75 -10.29 3.83
CA VAL A 116 -6.12 -10.16 5.25
C VAL A 116 -7.55 -9.66 5.39
N TYR A 117 -7.94 -8.62 4.66
CA TYR A 117 -9.30 -8.10 4.65
C TYR A 117 -10.23 -8.81 3.66
N ASP A 118 -9.69 -9.67 2.77
CA ASP A 118 -10.44 -10.34 1.70
C ASP A 118 -11.24 -9.33 0.84
N SER A 119 -10.67 -8.14 0.63
CA SER A 119 -11.26 -7.07 -0.15
C SER A 119 -11.49 -7.51 -1.60
N PHE A 120 -12.45 -6.86 -2.26
CA PHE A 120 -12.84 -7.16 -3.65
C PHE A 120 -13.32 -8.60 -3.89
N LYS A 121 -13.64 -9.36 -2.83
CA LYS A 121 -14.28 -10.67 -2.97
C LYS A 121 -15.49 -10.58 -3.91
N GLU A 122 -15.58 -11.52 -4.84
CA GLU A 122 -16.64 -11.59 -5.86
C GLU A 122 -16.70 -10.40 -6.83
N ARG A 123 -15.77 -9.44 -6.74
CA ARG A 123 -15.70 -8.29 -7.66
C ARG A 123 -14.72 -8.60 -8.80
N SER A 124 -15.10 -8.23 -10.01
CA SER A 124 -14.28 -8.48 -11.22
C SER A 124 -12.88 -7.85 -11.18
N GLU A 125 -12.71 -6.81 -10.37
CA GLU A 125 -11.44 -6.08 -10.21
C GLU A 125 -10.40 -6.82 -9.37
N ARG A 126 -10.80 -7.83 -8.58
CA ARG A 126 -9.88 -8.59 -7.74
C ARG A 126 -8.76 -9.22 -8.55
N THR A 127 -9.08 -9.81 -9.70
CA THR A 127 -8.07 -10.42 -10.59
C THR A 127 -7.02 -9.42 -11.06
N ALA A 128 -7.40 -8.16 -11.29
CA ALA A 128 -6.44 -7.12 -11.68
C ALA A 128 -5.56 -6.70 -10.51
N PHE A 129 -6.10 -6.65 -9.28
CA PHE A 129 -5.32 -6.40 -8.07
C PHE A 129 -4.39 -7.55 -7.69
N GLU A 130 -4.83 -8.80 -7.80
CA GLU A 130 -3.97 -9.98 -7.63
C GLU A 130 -2.83 -9.98 -8.65
N ARG A 131 -3.12 -9.58 -9.89
CA ARG A 131 -2.08 -9.38 -10.92
C ARG A 131 -1.12 -8.26 -10.54
N LEU A 132 -1.61 -7.12 -10.07
CA LEU A 132 -0.77 -6.02 -9.60
C LEU A 132 0.13 -6.47 -8.45
N GLU A 133 -0.45 -7.14 -7.44
CA GLU A 133 0.27 -7.68 -6.28
C GLU A 133 1.39 -8.61 -6.73
N TYR A 134 1.07 -9.60 -7.58
CA TYR A 134 2.04 -10.54 -8.12
C TYR A 134 3.20 -9.85 -8.83
N LYS A 135 2.90 -8.89 -9.72
CA LYS A 135 3.94 -8.17 -10.48
C LYS A 135 4.87 -7.38 -9.55
N ILE A 136 4.32 -6.68 -8.55
CA ILE A 136 5.16 -5.96 -7.58
C ILE A 136 5.96 -6.96 -6.74
N ARG A 137 5.34 -8.02 -6.23
CA ARG A 137 5.99 -9.05 -5.41
C ARG A 137 7.17 -9.68 -6.13
N ARG A 138 6.96 -10.14 -7.37
CA ARG A 138 8.00 -10.76 -8.20
C ARG A 138 9.14 -9.79 -8.47
N TYR A 139 8.83 -8.53 -8.82
CA TYR A 139 9.87 -7.50 -9.02
C TYR A 139 10.71 -7.23 -7.75
N LEU A 140 10.05 -7.05 -6.60
CA LEU A 140 10.71 -6.82 -5.32
C LEU A 140 11.56 -8.03 -4.91
N ASN A 141 11.03 -9.24 -5.06
CA ASN A 141 11.70 -10.47 -4.66
C ASN A 141 12.84 -10.85 -5.61
N SER A 142 12.72 -10.60 -6.93
CA SER A 142 13.84 -10.72 -7.87
C SER A 142 15.01 -9.80 -7.54
N THR A 143 14.75 -8.68 -6.87
CA THR A 143 15.81 -7.77 -6.40
C THR A 143 16.39 -8.23 -5.06
N HIS A 144 15.55 -8.77 -4.17
CA HIS A 144 15.93 -9.17 -2.81
C HIS A 144 16.59 -10.56 -2.73
N SER A 145 15.92 -11.57 -3.30
CA SER A 145 16.27 -12.99 -3.18
C SER A 145 16.05 -13.69 -4.54
N PRO A 146 16.94 -13.44 -5.53
CA PRO A 146 16.78 -13.94 -6.89
C PRO A 146 16.65 -15.46 -6.96
N GLN A 147 17.45 -16.20 -6.18
CA GLN A 147 17.41 -17.67 -6.16
C GLN A 147 16.06 -18.19 -5.63
N GLN A 148 15.50 -17.52 -4.62
CA GLN A 148 14.19 -17.89 -4.09
C GLN A 148 13.08 -17.58 -5.11
N GLN A 149 13.18 -16.45 -5.82
CA GLN A 149 12.23 -16.14 -6.89
C GLN A 149 12.33 -17.14 -8.05
N GLU A 150 13.53 -17.58 -8.42
CA GLU A 150 13.74 -18.58 -9.45
C GLU A 150 13.07 -19.92 -9.09
N LEU A 151 13.18 -20.34 -7.82
CA LEU A 151 12.48 -21.54 -7.33
C LEU A 151 10.96 -21.42 -7.46
N ILE A 152 10.40 -20.25 -7.12
CA ILE A 152 8.95 -19.98 -7.27
C ILE A 152 8.55 -20.03 -8.75
N ASP A 153 9.31 -19.36 -9.62
CA ASP A 153 9.04 -19.32 -11.06
C ASP A 153 9.13 -20.72 -11.68
N GLN A 154 10.12 -21.54 -11.29
CA GLN A 154 10.26 -22.93 -11.74
C GLN A 154 9.05 -23.78 -11.31
N GLN A 155 8.60 -23.64 -10.06
CA GLN A 155 7.42 -24.36 -9.58
C GLN A 155 6.16 -23.97 -10.37
N LEU A 156 5.98 -22.69 -10.69
CA LEU A 156 4.87 -22.22 -11.53
C LEU A 156 4.98 -22.76 -12.96
N ILE A 157 6.17 -22.78 -13.56
CA ILE A 157 6.40 -23.38 -14.88
C ILE A 157 6.01 -24.86 -14.88
N THR A 158 6.42 -25.62 -13.87
CA THR A 158 6.03 -27.03 -13.73
C THR A 158 4.50 -27.19 -13.63
N ASN A 159 3.83 -26.33 -12.88
CA ASN A 159 2.37 -26.36 -12.77
C ASN A 159 1.67 -26.07 -14.11
N TYR A 160 2.15 -25.08 -14.88
CA TYR A 160 1.61 -24.81 -16.22
C TYR A 160 1.90 -25.95 -17.19
N ALA A 161 3.10 -26.55 -17.14
CA ALA A 161 3.49 -27.65 -18.01
C ALA A 161 2.70 -28.95 -17.75
N ASN A 162 2.32 -29.18 -16.50
CA ASN A 162 1.49 -30.32 -16.09
C ASN A 162 -0.01 -30.06 -16.24
N GLY A 163 -0.42 -28.83 -16.56
CA GLY A 163 -1.82 -28.49 -16.77
C GLY A 163 -2.35 -29.08 -18.07
N GLU A 164 -3.59 -29.58 -18.06
CA GLU A 164 -4.30 -30.02 -19.26
C GLU A 164 -5.20 -28.89 -19.78
N PRO A 165 -4.81 -28.14 -20.84
CA PRO A 165 -5.63 -27.06 -21.36
C PRO A 165 -6.92 -27.61 -22.01
N GLN A 166 -8.06 -27.00 -21.69
CA GLN A 166 -9.38 -27.39 -22.21
C GLN A 166 -9.69 -26.76 -23.58
N SER A 167 -8.89 -25.76 -24.00
CA SER A 167 -9.03 -25.09 -25.27
C SER A 167 -7.69 -24.67 -25.86
N PHE A 168 -7.68 -24.40 -27.18
CA PHE A 168 -6.51 -23.84 -27.85
C PHE A 168 -6.07 -22.49 -27.25
N GLY A 169 -7.02 -21.67 -26.80
CA GLY A 169 -6.73 -20.39 -26.14
C GLY A 169 -6.00 -20.57 -24.80
N GLU A 170 -6.41 -21.57 -24.01
CA GLU A 170 -5.71 -21.92 -22.76
C GLU A 170 -4.31 -22.48 -23.03
N ALA A 171 -4.15 -23.31 -24.05
CA ALA A 171 -2.84 -23.82 -24.45
C ALA A 171 -1.87 -22.67 -24.81
N ILE A 172 -2.34 -21.67 -25.58
CA ILE A 172 -1.56 -20.46 -25.86
C ILE A 172 -1.23 -19.70 -24.57
N ALA A 173 -2.22 -19.49 -23.70
CA ALA A 173 -2.02 -18.77 -22.44
C ALA A 173 -0.98 -19.44 -21.53
N PHE A 174 -0.97 -20.78 -21.45
CA PHE A 174 0.02 -21.54 -20.69
C PHE A 174 1.43 -21.33 -21.25
N ILE A 175 1.60 -21.44 -22.57
CA ILE A 175 2.89 -21.21 -23.24
C ILE A 175 3.37 -19.76 -23.01
N GLU A 176 2.49 -18.78 -23.20
CA GLU A 176 2.83 -17.38 -22.94
C GLU A 176 3.24 -17.13 -21.49
N ASN A 177 2.57 -17.77 -20.52
CA ASN A 177 2.90 -17.64 -19.11
C ASN A 177 4.28 -18.24 -18.79
N ILE A 178 4.59 -19.42 -19.32
CA ILE A 178 5.92 -20.04 -19.19
C ILE A 178 7.00 -19.12 -19.76
N GLN A 179 6.79 -18.57 -20.96
CA GLN A 179 7.73 -17.62 -21.57
C GLN A 179 7.92 -16.36 -20.72
N LYS A 180 6.84 -15.80 -20.16
CA LYS A 180 6.91 -14.63 -19.27
C LYS A 180 7.68 -14.91 -17.98
N LEU A 181 7.57 -16.13 -17.42
CA LEU A 181 8.29 -16.53 -16.20
C LEU A 181 9.80 -16.68 -16.43
N GLN A 182 10.24 -16.91 -17.67
CA GLN A 182 11.67 -16.98 -18.00
C GLN A 182 12.33 -15.60 -18.15
N LEU A 183 11.53 -14.53 -18.23
CA LEU A 183 11.99 -13.15 -18.37
C LEU A 183 11.85 -12.39 -17.05
N PRO A 184 12.68 -11.36 -16.81
CA PRO A 184 12.47 -10.43 -15.70
C PRO A 184 11.08 -9.81 -15.74
N GLU A 185 10.49 -9.60 -14.56
CA GLU A 185 9.15 -9.01 -14.46
C GLU A 185 9.12 -7.56 -14.99
N ASP A 186 8.23 -7.31 -15.95
CA ASP A 186 8.04 -5.98 -16.55
C ASP A 186 7.07 -5.15 -15.71
N ILE A 187 7.58 -4.16 -14.99
CA ILE A 187 6.76 -3.22 -14.20
C ILE A 187 6.39 -1.94 -14.96
N SER A 188 6.57 -1.86 -16.29
CA SER A 188 6.26 -0.65 -17.08
C SER A 188 4.79 -0.20 -17.04
N GLU A 189 3.88 -1.12 -16.72
CA GLU A 189 2.46 -0.85 -16.49
C GLU A 189 2.16 -0.23 -15.11
N ILE A 190 3.16 -0.16 -14.23
CA ILE A 190 3.05 0.31 -12.86
C ILE A 190 3.82 1.62 -12.74
N LYS A 191 3.13 2.68 -12.35
CA LYS A 191 3.72 4.02 -12.17
C LYS A 191 3.43 4.55 -10.79
N ASN A 192 4.44 5.17 -10.19
CA ASN A 192 4.32 5.83 -8.91
C ASN A 192 4.27 7.35 -9.08
N TYR A 193 3.43 7.98 -8.27
CA TYR A 193 3.24 9.42 -8.25
C TYR A 193 3.28 9.92 -6.81
N ILE A 194 3.77 11.15 -6.64
CA ILE A 194 3.89 11.81 -5.34
C ILE A 194 3.24 13.18 -5.49
N PHE A 195 2.37 13.53 -4.55
CA PHE A 195 1.69 14.82 -4.50
C PHE A 195 1.82 15.41 -3.10
N SER A 196 2.03 16.72 -3.02
CA SER A 196 1.74 17.44 -1.78
C SER A 196 0.28 17.87 -1.75
N LEU A 197 -0.35 17.85 -0.57
CA LEU A 197 -1.72 18.37 -0.44
C LEU A 197 -1.81 19.86 -0.83
N CYS A 198 -0.74 20.62 -0.62
CA CYS A 198 -0.67 22.03 -0.99
C CYS A 198 -0.82 22.24 -2.51
N GLU A 199 -0.10 21.47 -3.32
CA GLU A 199 -0.17 21.58 -4.79
C GLU A 199 -1.49 21.07 -5.37
N LEU A 200 -2.14 20.13 -4.68
CA LEU A 200 -3.49 19.71 -5.06
C LEU A 200 -4.54 20.79 -4.76
N GLY A 201 -4.17 21.87 -4.06
CA GLY A 201 -5.03 23.03 -3.78
C GLY A 201 -5.86 22.88 -2.51
N TYR A 202 -5.46 22.01 -1.58
CA TYR A 202 -6.15 21.85 -0.30
C TYR A 202 -5.88 23.02 0.65
N THR A 203 -6.88 23.37 1.46
CA THR A 203 -6.80 24.46 2.44
C THR A 203 -5.92 24.09 3.63
N ALA A 204 -5.37 25.08 4.33
CA ALA A 204 -4.53 24.83 5.51
C ALA A 204 -5.19 23.92 6.57
N PRO A 205 -6.48 24.05 6.94
CA PRO A 205 -7.14 23.13 7.86
C PRO A 205 -7.24 21.69 7.33
N GLN A 206 -7.46 21.50 6.02
CA GLN A 206 -7.49 20.16 5.41
C GLN A 206 -6.10 19.52 5.42
N ILE A 207 -5.06 20.31 5.12
CA ILE A 207 -3.67 19.86 5.18
C ILE A 207 -3.30 19.47 6.61
N GLU A 208 -3.65 20.28 7.60
CA GLU A 208 -3.41 20.00 9.02
C GLU A 208 -4.09 18.70 9.44
N LEU A 209 -5.38 18.54 9.12
CA LEU A 209 -6.14 17.32 9.40
C LEU A 209 -5.45 16.07 8.83
N LEU A 210 -5.15 16.09 7.53
CA LEU A 210 -4.59 14.92 6.84
C LEU A 210 -3.12 14.66 7.22
N SER A 211 -2.36 15.67 7.63
CA SER A 211 -0.96 15.50 8.06
C SER A 211 -0.83 14.67 9.33
N HIS A 212 -1.89 14.63 10.14
CA HIS A 212 -1.98 13.79 11.34
C HIS A 212 -2.64 12.44 11.10
N CYS A 213 -3.20 12.21 9.92
CA CYS A 213 -3.76 10.93 9.51
C CYS A 213 -2.69 10.07 8.82
N VAL A 214 -2.78 8.75 9.04
CA VAL A 214 -2.09 7.76 8.21
C VAL A 214 -3.18 6.90 7.59
N THR A 215 -3.23 6.88 6.27
CA THR A 215 -4.21 6.09 5.53
C THR A 215 -3.54 5.40 4.35
N GLY A 216 -4.05 4.23 3.99
CA GLY A 216 -3.67 3.55 2.77
C GLY A 216 -4.63 2.42 2.44
N TYR A 217 -5.02 2.32 1.18
CA TYR A 217 -5.89 1.26 0.67
C TYR A 217 -5.84 1.23 -0.87
N SER A 218 -6.39 0.17 -1.43
CA SER A 218 -6.50 -0.07 -2.87
C SER A 218 -7.88 0.34 -3.38
N PHE A 219 -7.95 0.89 -4.60
CA PHE A 219 -9.22 1.25 -5.24
C PHE A 219 -9.08 1.24 -6.77
N SER A 220 -10.18 1.02 -7.47
CA SER A 220 -10.24 1.07 -8.94
C SER A 220 -10.96 2.34 -9.36
N THR A 221 -10.58 2.92 -10.52
CA THR A 221 -11.40 3.98 -11.11
C THR A 221 -12.75 3.41 -11.54
N THR A 222 -13.78 4.27 -11.64
CA THR A 222 -15.11 3.87 -12.13
C THR A 222 -15.05 3.17 -13.49
N THR A 223 -14.13 3.59 -14.36
CA THR A 223 -13.90 3.02 -15.69
C THR A 223 -13.13 1.69 -15.67
N LYS A 224 -12.59 1.28 -14.51
CA LYS A 224 -11.72 0.10 -14.33
C LYS A 224 -10.47 0.09 -15.23
N GLN A 225 -10.05 1.26 -15.69
CA GLN A 225 -8.85 1.45 -16.49
C GLN A 225 -7.59 1.55 -15.61
N HIS A 226 -7.75 2.07 -14.39
CA HIS A 226 -6.67 2.25 -13.44
C HIS A 226 -6.99 1.49 -12.14
N TYR A 227 -6.03 0.72 -11.68
CA TYR A 227 -6.04 0.03 -10.38
C TYR A 227 -4.98 0.67 -9.50
N CYS A 228 -5.42 1.26 -8.41
CA CYS A 228 -4.62 2.19 -7.64
C CYS A 228 -4.41 1.67 -6.23
N VAL A 229 -3.24 1.98 -5.67
CA VAL A 229 -2.97 1.92 -4.23
C VAL A 229 -2.61 3.33 -3.80
N ILE A 230 -3.44 3.93 -2.96
CA ILE A 230 -3.20 5.26 -2.39
C ILE A 230 -2.67 5.10 -0.98
N THR A 231 -1.66 5.89 -0.62
CA THR A 231 -1.25 6.09 0.77
C THR A 231 -1.08 7.58 1.04
N SER A 232 -1.41 8.01 2.26
CA SER A 232 -1.27 9.40 2.67
C SER A 232 -0.78 9.50 4.11
N TYR A 233 0.24 10.33 4.31
CA TYR A 233 0.84 10.62 5.60
C TYR A 233 1.73 11.87 5.51
N LEU A 234 1.86 12.61 6.63
CA LEU A 234 2.75 13.78 6.73
C LEU A 234 2.46 14.88 5.68
N GLY A 235 1.22 14.98 5.20
CA GLY A 235 0.82 15.97 4.19
C GLY A 235 1.18 15.60 2.74
N TRP A 236 1.65 14.37 2.54
CA TRP A 236 1.98 13.80 1.24
C TRP A 236 0.98 12.71 0.86
N ILE A 237 0.67 12.63 -0.43
CA ILE A 237 -0.06 11.53 -1.03
C ILE A 237 0.87 10.80 -2.00
N PHE A 238 0.88 9.49 -1.89
CA PHE A 238 1.58 8.60 -2.79
C PHE A 238 0.56 7.71 -3.49
N LEU A 239 0.65 7.63 -4.81
CA LEU A 239 -0.23 6.82 -5.63
C LEU A 239 0.59 5.86 -6.48
N THR A 240 0.35 4.56 -6.31
CA THR A 240 0.80 3.53 -7.25
C THR A 240 -0.35 3.20 -8.18
N VAL A 241 -0.15 3.36 -9.48
CA VAL A 241 -1.16 3.14 -10.51
C VAL A 241 -0.73 1.98 -11.39
N TYR A 242 -1.63 1.01 -11.56
CA TYR A 242 -1.52 -0.06 -12.51
C TYR A 242 -2.51 0.13 -13.65
N GLN A 243 -1.97 0.20 -14.87
CA GLN A 243 -2.75 0.33 -16.10
C GLN A 243 -2.38 -0.83 -17.04
N PRO A 244 -3.23 -1.89 -17.13
CA PRO A 244 -2.98 -3.01 -18.02
C PRO A 244 -2.93 -2.58 -19.50
N LYS A 245 -1.92 -3.02 -20.25
CA LYS A 245 -1.75 -2.75 -21.70
C LYS A 245 -2.88 -3.32 -22.55
N ARG A 246 -3.52 -4.41 -22.10
CA ARG A 246 -4.63 -5.08 -22.79
C ARG A 246 -5.91 -4.88 -21.98
N TYR A 247 -6.56 -3.74 -22.18
CA TYR A 247 -7.91 -3.48 -21.68
C TYR A 247 -8.88 -3.64 -22.85
N ILE A 248 -9.69 -4.71 -22.86
CA ILE A 248 -10.82 -4.82 -23.79
C ILE A 248 -12.00 -4.15 -23.10
N GLN A 249 -12.23 -2.87 -23.43
CA GLN A 249 -13.42 -2.17 -22.98
C GLN A 249 -14.61 -2.65 -23.82
N ILE A 250 -15.39 -3.61 -23.31
CA ILE A 250 -16.75 -3.85 -23.84
C ILE A 250 -17.69 -2.91 -23.08
N SER A 251 -17.61 -1.62 -23.39
CA SER A 251 -18.54 -0.61 -22.86
C SER A 251 -19.52 -0.24 -23.95
N LEU A 252 -20.82 -0.26 -23.62
CA LEU A 252 -21.86 0.36 -24.45
C LEU A 252 -21.82 1.89 -24.38
N ASP A 253 -21.15 2.43 -23.35
CA ASP A 253 -20.89 3.86 -23.19
C ASP A 253 -19.63 4.27 -23.96
N THR A 254 -19.80 5.16 -24.92
CA THR A 254 -18.78 5.63 -25.89
C THR A 254 -18.03 6.88 -25.44
N THR A 255 -18.24 7.36 -24.21
CA THR A 255 -17.53 8.54 -23.72
C THR A 255 -16.11 8.14 -23.27
N PRO A 256 -15.05 8.64 -23.93
CA PRO A 256 -13.69 8.42 -23.49
C PRO A 256 -13.47 9.30 -22.25
N TYR A 257 -13.74 8.74 -21.07
CA TYR A 257 -13.50 9.42 -19.81
C TYR A 257 -12.16 8.99 -19.24
N ASP A 258 -11.09 9.57 -19.76
CA ASP A 258 -9.74 9.37 -19.22
C ASP A 258 -9.43 10.51 -18.24
N LYS A 259 -9.75 10.29 -16.96
CA LYS A 259 -9.38 11.22 -15.87
C LYS A 259 -7.87 11.32 -15.82
N SER A 260 -7.33 12.54 -15.67
CA SER A 260 -5.90 12.68 -15.38
C SER A 260 -5.57 12.05 -14.02
N ILE A 261 -4.32 11.61 -13.82
CA ILE A 261 -3.88 11.08 -12.53
C ILE A 261 -4.14 12.07 -11.39
N THR A 262 -3.95 13.37 -11.65
CA THR A 262 -4.24 14.43 -10.69
C THR A 262 -5.71 14.47 -10.31
N ASP A 263 -6.62 14.27 -11.27
CA ASP A 263 -8.07 14.24 -10.99
C ASP A 263 -8.46 13.01 -10.17
N ILE A 264 -7.89 11.84 -10.50
CA ILE A 264 -8.07 10.60 -9.74
C ILE A 264 -7.66 10.81 -8.28
N VAL A 265 -6.48 11.40 -8.05
CA VAL A 265 -5.99 11.66 -6.68
C VAL A 265 -6.87 12.66 -5.94
N LYS A 266 -7.31 13.74 -6.59
CA LYS A 266 -8.16 14.75 -5.95
C LYS A 266 -9.52 14.18 -5.57
N GLU A 267 -10.14 13.39 -6.45
CA GLU A 267 -11.41 12.73 -6.17
C GLU A 267 -11.28 11.80 -4.97
N GLU A 268 -10.28 10.93 -4.97
CA GLU A 268 -10.09 9.97 -3.88
C GLU A 268 -9.73 10.67 -2.56
N THR A 269 -8.91 11.71 -2.61
CA THR A 269 -8.57 12.51 -1.42
C THR A 269 -9.79 13.23 -0.87
N ASN A 270 -10.69 13.74 -1.74
CA ASN A 270 -11.95 14.33 -1.31
C ASN A 270 -12.86 13.29 -0.65
N TYR A 271 -12.92 12.08 -1.20
CA TYR A 271 -13.65 10.96 -0.60
C TYR A 271 -13.10 10.62 0.79
N ILE A 272 -11.78 10.56 0.97
CA ILE A 272 -11.14 10.36 2.29
C ILE A 272 -11.56 11.45 3.27
N ILE A 273 -11.45 12.73 2.88
CA ILE A 273 -11.83 13.86 3.75
C ILE A 273 -13.30 13.76 4.15
N GLN A 274 -14.19 13.47 3.20
CA GLN A 274 -15.63 13.33 3.47
C GLN A 274 -15.92 12.21 4.47
N ASN A 275 -15.27 11.05 4.32
CA ASN A 275 -15.39 9.94 5.26
C ASN A 275 -14.90 10.32 6.66
N ILE A 276 -13.77 11.02 6.76
CA ILE A 276 -13.24 11.51 8.04
C ILE A 276 -14.26 12.43 8.72
N VAL A 277 -14.79 13.41 7.98
CA VAL A 277 -15.76 14.38 8.50
C VAL A 277 -17.04 13.65 8.95
N GLN A 278 -17.56 12.73 8.16
CA GLN A 278 -18.77 11.97 8.51
C GLN A 278 -18.57 11.13 9.77
N LYS A 279 -17.44 10.42 9.88
CA LYS A 279 -17.11 9.60 11.05
C LYS A 279 -16.78 10.45 12.29
N SER A 280 -16.30 11.68 12.10
CA SER A 280 -15.87 12.55 13.20
C SER A 280 -16.99 12.79 14.23
N ILE A 281 -18.24 12.91 13.80
CA ILE A 281 -19.38 13.13 14.70
C ILE A 281 -19.53 11.95 15.68
N THR A 282 -19.51 10.72 15.15
CA THR A 282 -19.57 9.49 15.95
C THR A 282 -18.36 9.36 16.88
N VAL A 283 -17.17 9.66 16.37
CA VAL A 283 -15.92 9.62 17.15
C VAL A 283 -15.95 10.62 18.31
N GLN A 284 -16.39 11.86 18.08
CA GLN A 284 -16.49 12.87 19.14
C GLN A 284 -17.45 12.40 20.25
N LYS A 285 -18.62 11.85 19.88
CA LYS A 285 -19.58 11.28 20.83
C LYS A 285 -18.96 10.14 21.65
N GLN A 286 -18.29 9.19 21.00
CA GLN A 286 -17.63 8.07 21.70
C GLN A 286 -16.52 8.56 22.64
N LEU A 287 -15.74 9.58 22.25
CA LEU A 287 -14.69 10.16 23.09
C LEU A 287 -15.24 10.74 24.40
N ASP A 288 -16.43 11.33 24.33
CA ASP A 288 -17.10 11.96 25.47
C ASP A 288 -17.77 10.91 26.36
N GLU A 289 -18.54 9.98 25.79
CA GLU A 289 -19.27 8.93 26.53
C GLU A 289 -18.33 7.95 27.24
N THR A 290 -17.16 7.65 26.66
CA THR A 290 -16.18 6.72 27.27
C THR A 290 -15.25 7.40 28.30
N GLY A 291 -15.38 8.72 28.47
CA GLY A 291 -14.44 9.55 29.23
C GLY A 291 -13.01 9.52 28.67
N LEU A 292 -12.82 9.05 27.44
CA LEU A 292 -11.52 8.89 26.83
C LEU A 292 -10.88 10.23 26.51
N ARG A 293 -11.67 11.26 26.16
CA ARG A 293 -11.16 12.62 25.93
C ARG A 293 -10.36 13.13 27.13
N GLU A 294 -10.93 13.04 28.32
CA GLU A 294 -10.28 13.52 29.54
C GLU A 294 -9.06 12.67 29.92
N LYS A 295 -9.13 11.34 29.71
CA LYS A 295 -7.97 10.45 29.89
C LYS A 295 -6.81 10.82 28.95
N ILE A 296 -7.11 11.18 27.71
CA ILE A 296 -6.13 11.63 26.71
C ILE A 296 -5.53 12.98 27.13
N LYS A 297 -6.37 13.97 27.47
CA LYS A 297 -5.91 15.29 27.94
C LYS A 297 -4.98 15.14 29.15
N LYS A 298 -5.38 14.40 30.18
CA LYS A 298 -4.58 14.17 31.39
C LYS A 298 -3.25 13.46 31.12
N ARG A 299 -3.20 12.57 30.11
CA ARG A 299 -1.98 11.84 29.75
C ARG A 299 -0.91 12.75 29.14
N TYR A 300 -1.33 13.75 28.37
CA TYR A 300 -0.43 14.62 27.61
C TYR A 300 -0.30 16.03 28.21
N SER A 301 -1.08 16.39 29.23
CA SER A 301 -0.97 17.68 29.93
C SER A 301 0.32 17.89 30.73
N SER A 302 1.12 16.84 30.92
CA SER A 302 2.35 16.84 31.73
C SER A 302 3.60 16.46 30.92
N GLN A 303 3.57 16.64 29.60
CA GLN A 303 4.64 16.28 28.66
C GLN A 303 5.07 17.47 27.82
#